data_AF-A0A6N9AEZ5-F1
#
_entry.id   AF-A0A6N9AEZ5-F1
#
_cell.length_a   1.000
_cell.length_b   1.000
_cell.length_c   1.000
_cell.angle_alpha   90.00
_cell.angle_beta   90.00
_cell.angle_gamma   90.00
#
_symmetry.space_group_name_H-M   'P 1'
#
loop_
_entity.id
_entity.type
_entity.pdbx_description
1 polymer ?
#
loop_
_entity_poly.entity_id
_entity_poly.type
_entity_poly.pdbx_seq_one_letter_code
_entity_poly.pdbx_strand_id
1 'polypeptide(L)'
;MRPLLVTAAMLLAWVASTHAQLLHDVIHAEIELNPPRVTVAGKVATTRIVSEELSAEFTGIALQGFTASDSLSGSVRFYENNAWGPWHPLYIVRSGTDEAFLAAYRGEAVRSALSIEFQFRIDSAYEVQILSAGTFDQRLDGQDIPTQQPQRTGKSNDFRITAPQLRRRAEWGAQPFRGTPIALNRPSYNYMTLHHTAGFSAKTLAQGLDQVRRIQDFHQNGRGWSDIGYQFLMDQEGRLYQGRPFLNEAVPFDRGPPLAHGAHAGGANTGNIGISLMGCYHPPEGSNCQDQMTDSAVDSLIVTFGFMSERYGVSPRNMRGHRDFGSTACPGDNNYPRIPDFIQRIEGLLVTGNSLLGRAAMDARVDNEGIVTVTWAFLADFGIVEFIVRRRVGDDGAVRITGGSGAVDGKTIDTPGVGRHIYELWARSERGFEQRIAFADVDVEAATGDFLTQSFPNPTSGQATIRYFLARESGIVSAEIFDVTGKRVLTAEEQYREAGQWYVTFFDTSALPSGVYFYRISVDGFGGTVFEASQPLIVIR
;
A
#
# COMPACT_ATOMS: atom_id res chain seq x y z
N MET A 1 63.63 9.79 21.20
CA MET A 1 62.81 8.64 21.64
C MET A 1 62.04 9.00 22.89
N ARG A 2 60.75 9.30 22.76
CA ARG A 2 59.73 9.35 23.83
C ARG A 2 58.42 8.90 23.18
N PRO A 3 57.66 7.94 23.76
CA PRO A 3 56.46 7.43 23.12
C PRO A 3 55.28 8.38 23.36
N LEU A 4 54.47 8.59 22.31
CA LEU A 4 53.16 9.22 22.41
C LEU A 4 52.17 8.20 22.97
N LEU A 5 51.60 8.50 24.14
CA LEU A 5 50.40 7.86 24.65
C LEU A 5 49.21 8.32 23.81
N VAL A 6 48.58 7.39 23.09
CA VAL A 6 47.26 7.58 22.47
C VAL A 6 46.22 7.33 23.55
N THR A 7 45.64 8.39 24.10
CA THR A 7 44.42 8.31 24.89
C THR A 7 43.23 8.23 23.94
N ALA A 8 42.66 7.02 23.82
CA ALA A 8 41.35 6.83 23.20
C ALA A 8 40.28 7.44 24.12
N ALA A 9 39.89 8.69 23.85
CA ALA A 9 38.66 9.24 24.41
C ALA A 9 37.48 8.60 23.66
N MET A 10 36.83 7.63 24.29
CA MET A 10 35.50 7.17 23.91
C MET A 10 34.57 8.38 23.83
N LEU A 11 34.19 8.79 22.62
CA LEU A 11 32.95 9.53 22.44
C LEU A 11 31.82 8.59 22.86
N LEU A 12 31.34 8.73 24.10
CA LEU A 12 29.96 8.35 24.41
C LEU A 12 29.09 9.25 23.54
N ALA A 13 28.63 8.71 22.42
CA ALA A 13 27.45 9.24 21.76
C ALA A 13 26.33 9.15 22.81
N TRP A 14 25.94 10.30 23.35
CA TRP A 14 24.62 10.46 23.93
C TRP A 14 23.64 10.17 22.79
N VAL A 15 23.20 8.93 22.69
CA VAL A 15 21.94 8.63 22.01
C VAL A 15 20.91 9.28 22.92
N ALA A 16 20.52 10.51 22.60
CA ALA A 16 19.29 11.07 23.11
C ALA A 16 18.21 10.06 22.72
N SER A 17 17.73 9.29 23.70
CA SER A 17 16.55 8.46 23.53
C SER A 17 15.41 9.43 23.23
N THR A 18 15.11 9.63 21.96
CA THR A 18 13.93 10.34 21.50
C THR A 18 12.74 9.50 21.98
N HIS A 19 12.17 9.88 23.12
CA HIS A 19 10.98 9.22 23.64
C HIS A 19 9.85 9.40 22.63
N ALA A 20 9.27 8.28 22.24
CA ALA A 20 8.24 8.18 21.23
C ALA A 20 6.96 8.84 21.73
N GLN A 21 6.57 9.91 21.07
CA GLN A 21 5.50 10.75 21.54
C GLN A 21 4.16 10.38 20.87
N LEU A 22 3.34 9.59 21.59
CA LEU A 22 2.08 8.98 21.14
C LEU A 22 0.83 9.89 21.26
N LEU A 23 0.91 10.98 22.05
CA LEU A 23 -0.21 11.87 22.38
C LEU A 23 -0.32 13.11 21.46
N HIS A 24 0.53 13.20 20.46
CA HIS A 24 0.95 14.47 19.86
C HIS A 24 -0.05 15.19 18.99
N ASP A 25 -1.08 14.49 18.54
CA ASP A 25 -2.15 15.13 17.80
C ASP A 25 -3.00 16.00 18.76
N VAL A 26 -2.98 15.74 20.08
CA VAL A 26 -3.87 16.39 21.05
C VAL A 26 -3.16 17.24 22.13
N ILE A 27 -1.83 17.32 22.12
CA ILE A 27 -1.04 18.18 23.03
C ILE A 27 -0.14 19.16 22.27
N HIS A 28 0.28 20.22 22.96
CA HIS A 28 1.25 21.18 22.44
C HIS A 28 2.65 21.01 23.05
N ALA A 29 2.72 20.51 24.28
CA ALA A 29 3.98 20.22 24.96
C ALA A 29 3.83 18.93 25.79
N GLU A 30 4.81 18.05 25.70
CA GLU A 30 4.92 16.86 26.56
C GLU A 30 5.29 17.29 27.99
N ILE A 31 4.92 16.48 28.98
CA ILE A 31 5.39 16.61 30.36
C ILE A 31 6.13 15.33 30.75
N GLU A 32 7.32 15.47 31.33
CA GLU A 32 7.98 14.33 31.94
C GLU A 32 7.28 13.97 33.26
N LEU A 33 6.99 12.68 33.43
CA LEU A 33 6.40 12.13 34.65
C LEU A 33 7.50 11.49 35.49
N ASN A 34 7.49 11.71 36.81
CA ASN A 34 8.41 11.05 37.72
C ASN A 34 7.68 9.98 38.54
N PRO A 35 7.94 8.67 38.32
CA PRO A 35 8.74 8.04 37.25
C PRO A 35 7.99 7.93 35.90
N PRO A 36 8.71 7.85 34.74
CA PRO A 36 8.14 8.11 33.40
C PRO A 36 7.17 7.05 32.88
N ARG A 37 7.29 5.82 33.38
CA ARG A 37 6.31 4.74 33.18
C ARG A 37 5.92 4.20 34.54
N VAL A 38 4.64 4.31 34.86
CA VAL A 38 4.11 3.84 36.14
C VAL A 38 3.21 2.66 35.88
N THR A 39 3.63 1.49 36.35
CA THR A 39 2.81 0.27 36.39
C THR A 39 2.18 0.14 37.76
N VAL A 40 0.88 -0.14 37.80
CA VAL A 40 0.11 -0.23 39.04
C VAL A 40 -0.67 -1.54 39.06
N ALA A 41 -0.46 -2.43 40.03
CA ALA A 41 -1.14 -3.73 40.13
C ALA A 41 -1.92 -3.92 41.45
N GLY A 42 -3.01 -4.70 41.43
CA GLY A 42 -3.69 -5.24 42.62
C GLY A 42 -5.12 -4.73 42.89
N LYS A 43 -5.91 -5.50 43.67
CA LYS A 43 -7.38 -5.44 43.80
C LYS A 43 -8.01 -4.04 43.95
N VAL A 44 -7.37 -3.13 44.67
CA VAL A 44 -7.69 -1.71 44.65
C VAL A 44 -6.36 -0.99 44.68
N ALA A 45 -5.95 -0.44 43.55
CA ALA A 45 -4.67 0.23 43.45
C ALA A 45 -4.90 1.72 43.21
N THR A 46 -4.24 2.55 44.02
CA THR A 46 -4.19 4.00 43.83
C THR A 46 -2.74 4.38 43.60
N THR A 47 -2.44 4.94 42.43
CA THR A 47 -1.11 5.50 42.15
C THR A 47 -1.19 7.01 42.10
N ARG A 48 -0.07 7.66 42.43
CA ARG A 48 0.13 9.09 42.20
C ARG A 48 1.39 9.30 41.40
N ILE A 49 1.31 10.20 40.42
CA ILE A 49 2.39 10.52 39.51
C ILE A 49 2.50 12.03 39.44
N VAL A 50 3.71 12.55 39.63
CA VAL A 50 3.95 14.00 39.64
C VAL A 50 4.78 14.34 38.41
N SER A 51 4.43 15.44 37.74
CA SER A 51 5.22 15.97 36.62
C SER A 51 6.50 16.63 37.11
N GLU A 52 7.40 16.90 36.18
CA GLU A 52 8.45 17.92 36.34
C GLU A 52 7.88 19.34 36.60
N GLU A 53 8.80 20.30 36.79
CA GLU A 53 8.45 21.71 36.88
C GLU A 53 8.08 22.27 35.49
N LEU A 54 6.91 22.87 35.37
CA LEU A 54 6.40 23.44 34.13
C LEU A 54 6.68 24.94 34.07
N SER A 55 7.10 25.40 32.88
CA SER A 55 7.42 26.81 32.63
C SER A 55 6.39 27.53 31.75
N ALA A 56 5.52 26.78 31.05
CA ALA A 56 4.57 27.31 30.09
C ALA A 56 3.13 27.33 30.65
N GLU A 57 2.36 28.33 30.24
CA GLU A 57 0.92 28.36 30.52
C GLU A 57 0.16 27.32 29.68
N PHE A 58 -0.94 26.81 30.24
CA PHE A 58 -1.81 25.87 29.54
C PHE A 58 -3.27 26.03 29.95
N THR A 59 -4.18 25.42 29.19
CA THR A 59 -5.63 25.40 29.51
C THR A 59 -6.14 24.01 29.83
N GLY A 60 -5.37 22.97 29.51
CA GLY A 60 -5.71 21.59 29.83
C GLY A 60 -4.53 20.66 29.71
N ILE A 61 -4.77 19.41 30.05
CA ILE A 61 -3.83 18.30 29.93
C ILE A 61 -4.49 17.13 29.25
N ALA A 62 -3.69 16.31 28.59
CA ALA A 62 -4.07 15.01 28.10
C ALA A 62 -3.02 13.99 28.51
N LEU A 63 -3.40 12.72 28.53
CA LEU A 63 -2.52 11.60 28.78
C LEU A 63 -3.02 10.35 28.08
N GLN A 64 -2.09 9.44 27.83
CA GLN A 64 -2.36 8.13 27.26
C GLN A 64 -1.82 7.02 28.17
N GLY A 65 -2.58 5.95 28.28
CA GLY A 65 -2.15 4.74 28.97
C GLY A 65 -2.83 3.48 28.50
N PHE A 66 -2.50 2.36 29.14
CA PHE A 66 -3.04 1.04 28.86
C PHE A 66 -3.49 0.36 30.15
N THR A 67 -4.67 -0.28 30.13
CA THR A 67 -5.16 -1.16 31.19
C THR A 67 -6.33 -2.04 30.72
N ALA A 68 -6.26 -3.33 31.02
CA ALA A 68 -7.38 -4.26 30.89
C ALA A 68 -8.53 -4.04 31.90
N SER A 69 -8.33 -3.20 32.93
CA SER A 69 -9.37 -2.94 33.94
C SER A 69 -10.47 -2.07 33.37
N ASP A 70 -11.76 -2.43 33.50
CA ASP A 70 -12.87 -1.53 33.12
C ASP A 70 -13.17 -0.44 34.18
N SER A 71 -12.60 -0.55 35.37
CA SER A 71 -12.97 0.28 36.54
C SER A 71 -12.10 1.54 36.72
N LEU A 72 -11.31 1.95 35.72
CA LEU A 72 -10.38 3.07 35.89
C LEU A 72 -11.14 4.37 36.13
N SER A 73 -10.70 5.06 37.16
CA SER A 73 -10.99 6.46 37.39
C SER A 73 -9.67 7.23 37.57
N GLY A 74 -9.71 8.51 37.26
CA GLY A 74 -8.53 9.36 37.33
C GLY A 74 -8.89 10.77 37.76
N SER A 75 -7.99 11.41 38.48
CA SER A 75 -8.08 12.80 38.89
C SER A 75 -6.74 13.49 38.72
N VAL A 76 -6.76 14.80 38.57
CA VAL A 76 -5.58 15.66 38.47
C VAL A 76 -5.68 16.83 39.43
N ARG A 77 -4.56 17.28 39.97
CA ARG A 77 -4.46 18.55 40.69
C ARG A 77 -3.19 19.29 40.31
N PHE A 78 -3.16 20.58 40.63
CA PHE A 78 -2.13 21.51 40.19
C PHE A 78 -1.43 22.13 41.41
N TYR A 79 -0.11 22.23 41.35
CA TYR A 79 0.69 22.95 42.34
C TYR A 79 0.88 24.40 41.85
N GLU A 80 0.19 25.32 42.51
CA GLU A 80 0.11 26.74 42.16
C GLU A 80 0.23 27.56 43.47
N ASN A 81 0.86 28.73 43.44
CA ASN A 81 0.98 29.60 44.62
C ASN A 81 1.54 28.92 45.89
N ASN A 82 2.56 28.07 45.72
CA ASN A 82 3.18 27.27 46.79
C ASN A 82 2.23 26.30 47.53
N ALA A 83 1.15 25.87 46.89
CA ALA A 83 0.23 24.88 47.45
C ALA A 83 -0.38 23.97 46.37
N TRP A 84 -0.75 22.76 46.77
CA TRP A 84 -1.56 21.89 45.94
C TRP A 84 -3.03 22.32 45.98
N GLY A 85 -3.62 22.53 44.82
CA GLY A 85 -5.05 22.77 44.66
C GLY A 85 -5.92 21.52 44.90
N PRO A 86 -7.25 21.65 44.74
CA PRO A 86 -8.18 20.54 44.83
C PRO A 86 -7.99 19.53 43.69
N TRP A 87 -8.51 18.32 43.89
CA TRP A 87 -8.58 17.30 42.85
C TRP A 87 -9.71 17.59 41.87
N HIS A 88 -9.41 17.44 40.58
CA HIS A 88 -10.35 17.54 39.48
C HIS A 88 -10.47 16.19 38.76
N PRO A 89 -11.67 15.72 38.42
CA PRO A 89 -11.83 14.47 37.70
C PRO A 89 -11.28 14.57 36.27
N LEU A 90 -10.65 13.49 35.79
CA LEU A 90 -10.26 13.33 34.40
C LEU A 90 -11.43 12.79 33.58
N TYR A 91 -11.59 13.31 32.37
CA TYR A 91 -12.45 12.73 31.34
C TYR A 91 -11.68 11.60 30.65
N ILE A 92 -12.17 10.35 30.78
CA ILE A 92 -11.48 9.16 30.28
C ILE A 92 -12.28 8.54 29.15
N VAL A 93 -11.62 8.30 28.02
CA VAL A 93 -12.14 7.52 26.89
C VAL A 93 -11.27 6.30 26.69
N ARG A 94 -11.91 5.13 26.69
CA ARG A 94 -11.25 3.83 26.50
C ARG A 94 -11.43 3.36 25.08
N SER A 95 -10.41 2.72 24.54
CA SER A 95 -10.52 1.94 23.33
C SER A 95 -11.43 0.72 23.55
N GLY A 96 -12.16 0.30 22.52
CA GLY A 96 -13.04 -0.87 22.56
C GLY A 96 -12.35 -2.19 22.16
N THR A 97 -11.07 -2.17 21.79
CA THR A 97 -10.38 -3.33 21.18
C THR A 97 -8.99 -3.58 21.72
N ASP A 98 -8.36 -2.55 22.23
CA ASP A 98 -7.04 -2.59 22.84
C ASP A 98 -7.17 -1.93 24.21
N GLU A 99 -6.30 -2.31 25.12
CA GLU A 99 -6.33 -1.83 26.50
C GLU A 99 -6.03 -0.32 26.62
N ALA A 100 -5.88 0.39 25.50
CA ALA A 100 -5.56 1.80 25.46
C ALA A 100 -6.70 2.67 26.03
N PHE A 101 -6.31 3.77 26.67
CA PHE A 101 -7.20 4.85 27.03
C PHE A 101 -6.52 6.20 26.84
N LEU A 102 -7.35 7.22 26.61
CA LEU A 102 -6.96 8.61 26.69
C LEU A 102 -7.69 9.24 27.87
N ALA A 103 -7.00 10.12 28.59
CA ALA A 103 -7.62 10.92 29.64
C ALA A 103 -7.26 12.39 29.46
N ALA A 104 -8.17 13.28 29.84
CA ALA A 104 -7.94 14.72 29.76
C ALA A 104 -8.59 15.47 30.91
N TYR A 105 -8.01 16.62 31.24
CA TYR A 105 -8.67 17.66 32.01
C TYR A 105 -8.64 18.93 31.17
N ARG A 106 -9.80 19.56 31.01
CA ARG A 106 -9.96 20.81 30.28
C ARG A 106 -10.48 21.88 31.22
N GLY A 107 -9.63 22.87 31.51
CA GLY A 107 -10.00 24.08 32.25
C GLY A 107 -10.53 25.18 31.31
N GLU A 108 -11.34 26.07 31.88
CA GLU A 108 -11.80 27.29 31.20
C GLU A 108 -10.83 28.46 31.39
N ALA A 109 -10.00 28.42 32.44
CA ALA A 109 -9.00 29.42 32.74
C ALA A 109 -7.60 28.95 32.34
N VAL A 110 -6.77 29.91 31.92
CA VAL A 110 -5.33 29.73 31.76
C VAL A 110 -4.71 29.41 33.11
N ARG A 111 -3.80 28.44 33.14
CA ARG A 111 -3.08 27.99 34.33
C ARG A 111 -1.58 28.17 34.14
N SER A 112 -0.91 28.53 35.23
CA SER A 112 0.54 28.62 35.36
C SER A 112 0.98 27.75 36.53
N ALA A 113 0.64 26.45 36.46
CA ALA A 113 1.01 25.49 37.48
C ALA A 113 2.50 25.17 37.38
N LEU A 114 3.18 25.10 38.52
CA LEU A 114 4.57 24.67 38.57
C LEU A 114 4.67 23.16 38.43
N SER A 115 3.73 22.38 38.97
CA SER A 115 3.71 20.92 38.80
C SER A 115 2.29 20.37 38.77
N ILE A 116 2.14 19.16 38.24
CA ILE A 116 0.86 18.47 38.09
C ILE A 116 0.96 17.13 38.80
N GLU A 117 -0.07 16.75 39.57
CA GLU A 117 -0.17 15.42 40.13
C GLU A 117 -1.42 14.72 39.60
N PHE A 118 -1.22 13.51 39.10
CA PHE A 118 -2.28 12.59 38.69
C PHE A 118 -2.53 11.55 39.77
N GLN A 119 -3.78 11.18 39.97
CA GLN A 119 -4.17 10.05 40.77
C GLN A 119 -5.05 9.11 39.95
N PHE A 120 -4.67 7.84 39.82
CA PHE A 120 -5.48 6.82 39.18
C PHE A 120 -5.93 5.78 40.18
N ARG A 121 -7.17 5.33 40.05
CA ARG A 121 -7.75 4.26 40.85
C ARG A 121 -8.34 3.18 39.94
N ILE A 122 -8.01 1.93 40.25
CA ILE A 122 -8.67 0.73 39.71
C ILE A 122 -9.14 -0.16 40.86
N ASP A 123 -10.22 -0.89 40.64
CA ASP A 123 -10.84 -1.85 41.54
C ASP A 123 -10.75 -3.26 40.92
N SER A 124 -9.56 -3.63 40.42
CA SER A 124 -9.26 -4.91 39.78
C SER A 124 -7.77 -5.26 39.92
N ALA A 125 -7.36 -6.49 39.61
CA ALA A 125 -5.95 -6.90 39.71
C ALA A 125 -5.09 -6.52 38.50
N TYR A 126 -5.65 -5.84 37.50
CA TYR A 126 -4.94 -5.52 36.26
C TYR A 126 -3.90 -4.42 36.46
N GLU A 127 -2.98 -4.34 35.49
CA GLU A 127 -2.00 -3.25 35.45
C GLU A 127 -2.59 -1.99 34.80
N VAL A 128 -2.22 -0.82 35.31
CA VAL A 128 -2.34 0.45 34.59
C VAL A 128 -0.95 0.92 34.23
N GLN A 129 -0.71 1.17 32.95
CA GLN A 129 0.54 1.73 32.43
C GLN A 129 0.25 3.12 31.88
N ILE A 130 0.91 4.15 32.40
CA ILE A 130 0.90 5.49 31.79
C ILE A 130 2.10 5.59 30.86
N LEU A 131 1.85 5.93 29.58
CA LEU A 131 2.91 6.03 28.58
C LEU A 131 3.39 7.47 28.41
N SER A 132 2.46 8.41 28.27
CA SER A 132 2.78 9.82 28.02
C SER A 132 1.69 10.73 28.58
N ALA A 133 2.08 11.96 28.86
CA ALA A 133 1.17 13.03 29.23
C ALA A 133 1.68 14.34 28.62
N GLY A 134 0.80 15.32 28.48
CA GLY A 134 1.19 16.64 28.01
C GLY A 134 0.13 17.69 28.30
N THR A 135 0.52 18.94 28.05
CA THR A 135 -0.34 20.11 28.18
C THR A 135 -0.84 20.57 26.81
N PHE A 136 -2.01 21.19 26.80
CA PHE A 136 -2.52 21.91 25.65
C PHE A 136 -3.09 23.28 26.03
N ASP A 137 -2.90 24.25 25.14
CA ASP A 137 -3.48 25.57 25.23
C ASP A 137 -4.48 25.78 24.09
N GLN A 138 -5.77 25.90 24.43
CA GLN A 138 -6.85 26.16 23.48
C GLN A 138 -6.68 27.50 22.75
N ARG A 139 -5.90 28.44 23.29
CA ARG A 139 -5.58 29.72 22.64
C ARG A 139 -4.68 29.56 21.41
N LEU A 140 -3.96 28.45 21.32
CA LEU A 140 -3.08 28.12 20.19
C LEU A 140 -3.83 27.35 19.08
N ASP A 141 -5.05 26.87 19.36
CA ASP A 141 -5.87 26.17 18.38
C ASP A 141 -6.26 27.14 17.23
N GLY A 142 -5.76 26.88 16.02
CA GLY A 142 -6.09 27.66 14.82
C GLY A 142 -5.05 28.71 14.40
N GLN A 143 -3.88 28.76 15.04
CA GLN A 143 -2.75 29.50 14.46
C GLN A 143 -2.18 28.71 13.29
N ASP A 144 -2.37 29.21 12.06
CA ASP A 144 -1.72 28.65 10.87
C ASP A 144 -0.28 29.14 10.79
N ILE A 145 0.66 28.21 10.60
CA ILE A 145 2.00 28.53 10.14
C ILE A 145 1.90 28.74 8.62
N PRO A 146 2.55 29.78 8.05
CA PRO A 146 2.63 29.94 6.61
C PRO A 146 3.31 28.73 5.97
N THR A 147 2.51 27.78 5.50
CA THR A 147 3.04 26.65 4.71
C THR A 147 3.39 27.18 3.33
N GLN A 148 4.58 26.83 2.82
CA GLN A 148 4.93 27.07 1.42
C GLN A 148 3.83 26.47 0.53
N GLN A 149 3.45 27.15 -0.55
CA GLN A 149 2.51 26.56 -1.51
C GLN A 149 3.27 25.52 -2.34
N PRO A 150 3.03 24.20 -2.12
CA PRO A 150 3.78 23.19 -2.84
C PRO A 150 3.28 23.06 -4.29
N GLN A 151 4.07 22.40 -5.13
CA GLN A 151 3.69 22.09 -6.50
C GLN A 151 2.38 21.28 -6.51
N ARG A 152 1.45 21.66 -7.40
CA ARG A 152 0.15 21.01 -7.58
C ARG A 152 0.12 20.30 -8.93
N THR A 153 -0.63 19.21 -8.99
CA THR A 153 -0.92 18.50 -10.24
C THR A 153 -2.20 19.04 -10.90
N GLY A 154 -3.04 19.75 -10.15
CA GLY A 154 -4.36 20.19 -10.60
C GLY A 154 -5.37 19.05 -10.54
N LYS A 155 -6.67 19.39 -10.55
CA LYS A 155 -7.72 18.37 -10.59
C LYS A 155 -7.75 17.71 -11.96
N SER A 156 -7.82 16.39 -11.99
CA SER A 156 -8.10 15.68 -13.25
C SER A 156 -9.59 15.85 -13.59
N ASN A 157 -9.90 16.09 -14.86
CA ASN A 157 -11.27 15.92 -15.37
C ASN A 157 -11.53 14.48 -15.85
N ASP A 158 -10.49 13.65 -15.84
CA ASP A 158 -10.49 12.25 -16.24
C ASP A 158 -10.34 11.38 -14.98
N PHE A 159 -11.48 10.96 -14.45
CA PHE A 159 -11.58 10.24 -13.19
C PHE A 159 -11.40 8.74 -13.39
N ARG A 160 -10.15 8.28 -13.25
CA ARG A 160 -9.68 6.91 -13.47
C ARG A 160 -9.61 6.11 -12.18
N ILE A 161 -9.59 6.79 -11.04
CA ILE A 161 -9.60 6.14 -9.73
C ILE A 161 -11.04 6.09 -9.19
N THR A 162 -11.56 4.86 -9.13
CA THR A 162 -12.78 4.52 -8.39
C THR A 162 -12.57 4.87 -6.93
N ALA A 163 -13.50 5.68 -6.40
CA ALA A 163 -13.44 6.12 -5.01
C ALA A 163 -13.49 4.91 -4.06
N PRO A 164 -12.66 4.89 -3.00
CA PRO A 164 -12.77 3.86 -1.98
C PRO A 164 -14.14 3.98 -1.27
N GLN A 165 -14.66 2.85 -0.80
CA GLN A 165 -15.89 2.85 -0.02
C GLN A 165 -15.67 3.62 1.28
N LEU A 166 -16.44 4.70 1.45
CA LEU A 166 -16.37 5.57 2.62
C LEU A 166 -17.52 5.26 3.57
N ARG A 167 -17.20 4.86 4.81
CA ARG A 167 -18.16 4.80 5.91
C ARG A 167 -18.51 6.20 6.36
N ARG A 168 -19.72 6.64 6.04
CA ARG A 168 -20.21 8.00 6.31
C ARG A 168 -20.43 8.22 7.79
N ARG A 169 -20.46 9.50 8.19
CA ARG A 169 -20.74 9.93 9.57
C ARG A 169 -21.98 9.31 10.20
N ALA A 170 -23.03 9.11 9.42
CA ALA A 170 -24.26 8.47 9.87
C ALA A 170 -24.06 6.99 10.25
N GLU A 171 -23.18 6.25 9.56
CA GLU A 171 -22.95 4.82 9.80
C GLU A 171 -22.30 4.55 11.16
N TRP A 172 -21.41 5.44 11.63
CA TRP A 172 -20.78 5.31 12.94
C TRP A 172 -21.46 6.16 14.03
N GLY A 173 -22.55 6.85 13.72
CA GLY A 173 -23.32 7.63 14.69
C GLY A 173 -22.56 8.86 15.17
N ALA A 174 -21.97 9.62 14.24
CA ALA A 174 -21.22 10.83 14.55
C ALA A 174 -22.03 11.86 15.30
N GLN A 175 -21.44 12.42 16.36
CA GLN A 175 -21.93 13.63 16.97
C GLN A 175 -21.84 14.80 15.98
N PRO A 176 -22.72 15.81 16.08
CA PRO A 176 -22.63 17.00 15.24
C PRO A 176 -21.30 17.74 15.42
N PHE A 177 -20.83 18.38 14.35
CA PHE A 177 -19.76 19.37 14.44
C PHE A 177 -20.22 20.53 15.34
N ARG A 178 -19.37 21.00 16.26
CA ARG A 178 -19.68 22.13 17.15
C ARG A 178 -19.30 23.46 16.49
N GLY A 179 -20.29 24.31 16.27
CA GLY A 179 -20.15 25.53 15.50
C GLY A 179 -20.40 25.28 14.01
N THR A 180 -19.73 26.05 13.14
CA THR A 180 -19.89 25.94 11.69
C THR A 180 -18.59 25.46 11.04
N PRO A 181 -18.60 24.35 10.27
CA PRO A 181 -17.41 23.89 9.58
C PRO A 181 -17.00 24.90 8.51
N ILE A 182 -15.71 25.23 8.47
CA ILE A 182 -15.12 26.07 7.43
C ILE A 182 -14.39 25.20 6.40
N ALA A 183 -14.24 25.72 5.19
CA ALA A 183 -13.54 25.02 4.13
C ALA A 183 -12.07 24.77 4.50
N LEU A 184 -11.59 23.57 4.19
CA LEU A 184 -10.17 23.22 4.34
C LEU A 184 -9.28 24.12 3.46
N ASN A 185 -9.81 24.62 2.34
CA ASN A 185 -9.05 25.33 1.33
C ASN A 185 -9.57 26.77 1.11
N ARG A 186 -8.71 27.77 1.29
CA ARG A 186 -8.93 29.10 0.71
C ARG A 186 -7.64 29.55 0.02
N PRO A 187 -7.22 28.95 -1.12
CA PRO A 187 -8.06 28.44 -2.23
C PRO A 187 -7.75 27.01 -2.77
N SER A 188 -6.88 26.22 -2.14
CA SER A 188 -6.44 24.91 -2.67
C SER A 188 -6.07 23.87 -1.59
N TYR A 189 -6.09 22.59 -1.98
CA TYR A 189 -5.49 21.50 -1.20
C TYR A 189 -4.00 21.38 -1.56
N ASN A 190 -3.14 21.33 -0.56
CA ASN A 190 -1.68 21.42 -0.66
C ASN A 190 -0.99 20.11 -0.27
N TYR A 191 -1.43 19.48 0.82
CA TYR A 191 -0.81 18.30 1.42
C TYR A 191 -1.83 17.20 1.70
N MET A 192 -1.32 15.97 1.79
CA MET A 192 -2.03 14.85 2.42
C MET A 192 -1.11 14.29 3.50
N THR A 193 -1.57 14.29 4.75
CA THR A 193 -0.76 13.87 5.88
C THR A 193 -1.25 12.55 6.43
N LEU A 194 -0.33 11.58 6.50
CA LEU A 194 -0.55 10.30 7.15
C LEU A 194 -0.33 10.45 8.66
N HIS A 195 -1.31 9.97 9.42
CA HIS A 195 -1.28 9.88 10.87
C HIS A 195 -1.46 8.42 11.32
N HIS A 196 -1.24 8.17 12.61
CA HIS A 196 -1.85 7.06 13.32
C HIS A 196 -2.61 7.56 14.53
N THR A 197 -3.46 6.73 15.11
CA THR A 197 -4.18 7.06 16.36
C THR A 197 -3.42 6.66 17.61
N ALA A 198 -2.25 6.03 17.45
CA ALA A 198 -1.37 5.58 18.53
C ALA A 198 -2.04 4.61 19.52
N GLY A 199 -3.02 3.83 19.06
CA GLY A 199 -3.94 3.00 19.85
C GLY A 199 -5.30 2.95 19.17
N PHE A 200 -6.39 2.56 19.83
CA PHE A 200 -7.75 2.60 19.25
C PHE A 200 -7.83 1.88 17.89
N SER A 201 -7.21 0.70 17.81
CA SER A 201 -7.10 -0.15 16.62
C SER A 201 -8.44 -0.78 16.23
N ALA A 202 -8.57 -1.26 15.00
CA ALA A 202 -9.75 -2.01 14.60
C ALA A 202 -9.44 -3.01 13.49
N LYS A 203 -9.96 -4.24 13.63
CA LYS A 203 -9.87 -5.30 12.61
C LYS A 203 -11.21 -5.64 11.99
N THR A 204 -12.31 -5.37 12.69
CA THR A 204 -13.67 -5.58 12.18
C THR A 204 -14.39 -4.26 11.94
N LEU A 205 -15.41 -4.27 11.08
CA LEU A 205 -16.24 -3.09 10.81
C LEU A 205 -16.88 -2.55 12.11
N ALA A 206 -17.44 -3.44 12.94
CA ALA A 206 -18.08 -3.03 14.19
C ALA A 206 -17.10 -2.32 15.13
N GLN A 207 -15.87 -2.83 15.23
CA GLN A 207 -14.80 -2.19 15.98
C GLN A 207 -14.43 -0.83 15.38
N GLY A 208 -14.27 -0.74 14.06
CA GLY A 208 -13.91 0.53 13.42
C GLY A 208 -14.97 1.62 13.62
N LEU A 209 -16.26 1.28 13.50
CA LEU A 209 -17.35 2.22 13.77
C LEU A 209 -17.35 2.70 15.24
N ASP A 210 -17.04 1.80 16.19
CA ASP A 210 -16.95 2.15 17.61
C ASP A 210 -15.71 3.02 17.92
N GLN A 211 -14.56 2.69 17.34
CA GLN A 211 -13.31 3.42 17.57
C GLN A 211 -13.37 4.85 17.03
N VAL A 212 -13.88 5.05 15.82
CA VAL A 212 -14.03 6.40 15.25
C VAL A 212 -14.93 7.26 16.15
N ARG A 213 -15.99 6.67 16.72
CA ARG A 213 -16.88 7.36 17.68
C ARG A 213 -16.13 7.74 18.97
N ARG A 214 -15.32 6.85 19.52
CA ARG A 214 -14.51 7.11 20.73
C ARG A 214 -13.45 8.18 20.50
N ILE A 215 -12.79 8.16 19.33
CA ILE A 215 -11.82 9.19 18.96
C ILE A 215 -12.53 10.55 18.84
N GLN A 216 -13.71 10.61 18.21
CA GLN A 216 -14.52 11.83 18.20
C GLN A 216 -14.89 12.30 19.61
N ASP A 217 -15.32 11.37 20.47
CA ASP A 217 -15.69 11.67 21.86
C ASP A 217 -14.54 12.31 22.62
N PHE A 218 -13.34 11.74 22.53
CA PHE A 218 -12.17 12.32 23.17
C PHE A 218 -11.82 13.70 22.59
N HIS A 219 -11.83 13.86 21.26
CA HIS A 219 -11.51 15.13 20.61
C HIS A 219 -12.50 16.25 21.00
N GLN A 220 -13.80 15.96 21.09
CA GLN A 220 -14.80 16.95 21.47
C GLN A 220 -14.90 17.17 22.99
N ASN A 221 -14.94 16.10 23.77
CA ASN A 221 -15.24 16.17 25.20
C ASN A 221 -14.00 16.23 26.07
N GLY A 222 -12.93 15.51 25.71
CA GLY A 222 -11.63 15.63 26.36
C GLY A 222 -10.87 16.89 25.90
N ARG A 223 -10.58 17.00 24.60
CA ARG A 223 -9.71 18.05 24.05
C ARG A 223 -10.42 19.38 23.75
N GLY A 224 -11.73 19.35 23.48
CA GLY A 224 -12.54 20.56 23.25
C GLY A 224 -12.59 21.06 21.82
N TRP A 225 -12.14 20.28 20.85
CA TRP A 225 -12.27 20.64 19.45
C TRP A 225 -13.71 20.60 18.97
N SER A 226 -13.97 21.28 17.85
CA SER A 226 -15.28 21.27 17.21
C SER A 226 -15.71 19.89 16.74
N ASP A 227 -14.76 19.02 16.40
CA ASP A 227 -15.00 17.67 15.91
C ASP A 227 -13.68 16.87 15.92
N ILE A 228 -13.75 15.60 15.51
CA ILE A 228 -12.59 14.74 15.23
C ILE A 228 -11.54 15.46 14.36
N GLY A 229 -10.25 15.39 14.72
CA GLY A 229 -9.21 16.17 14.06
C GLY A 229 -8.99 15.87 12.57
N TYR A 230 -9.27 14.65 12.12
CA TYR A 230 -8.94 14.15 10.78
C TYR A 230 -10.12 14.26 9.80
N GLN A 231 -9.84 14.40 8.51
CA GLN A 231 -10.85 14.27 7.46
C GLN A 231 -11.23 12.80 7.27
N PHE A 232 -10.26 11.88 7.36
CA PHE A 232 -10.50 10.45 7.21
C PHE A 232 -9.71 9.63 8.23
N LEU A 233 -10.25 8.45 8.53
CA LEU A 233 -9.58 7.42 9.32
C LEU A 233 -9.63 6.10 8.56
N MET A 234 -8.68 5.20 8.80
CA MET A 234 -8.61 3.90 8.16
C MET A 234 -8.30 2.81 9.19
N ASP A 235 -9.07 1.72 9.18
CA ASP A 235 -8.79 0.57 10.05
C ASP A 235 -7.69 -0.36 9.49
N GLN A 236 -7.30 -1.37 10.27
CA GLN A 236 -6.20 -2.28 9.91
C GLN A 236 -6.52 -3.19 8.70
N GLU A 237 -7.79 -3.25 8.28
CA GLU A 237 -8.24 -3.97 7.09
C GLU A 237 -8.48 -3.02 5.90
N GLY A 238 -8.08 -1.75 6.01
CA GLY A 238 -8.21 -0.77 4.93
C GLY A 238 -9.60 -0.14 4.77
N ARG A 239 -10.53 -0.34 5.70
CA ARG A 239 -11.85 0.31 5.62
C ARG A 239 -11.70 1.80 5.93
N LEU A 240 -12.23 2.65 5.05
CA LEU A 240 -12.14 4.10 5.17
C LEU A 240 -13.37 4.67 5.88
N TYR A 241 -13.16 5.57 6.84
CA TYR A 241 -14.19 6.22 7.63
C TYR A 241 -14.12 7.74 7.44
N GLN A 242 -15.29 8.37 7.30
CA GLN A 242 -15.42 9.81 7.25
C GLN A 242 -15.23 10.37 8.66
N GLY A 243 -14.18 11.18 8.84
CA GLY A 243 -13.97 11.98 10.05
C GLY A 243 -14.81 13.24 9.98
N ARG A 244 -14.19 14.41 9.77
CA ARG A 244 -14.87 15.71 9.61
C ARG A 244 -15.99 15.68 8.56
N PRO A 245 -17.07 16.48 8.75
CA PRO A 245 -18.15 16.56 7.77
C PRO A 245 -17.66 17.14 6.44
N PHE A 246 -18.37 16.84 5.37
CA PHE A 246 -18.26 17.60 4.14
C PHE A 246 -19.01 18.92 4.29
N LEU A 247 -18.54 19.98 3.63
CA LEU A 247 -19.27 21.26 3.64
C LEU A 247 -20.62 21.16 2.92
N ASN A 248 -20.76 20.17 2.04
CA ASN A 248 -22.01 19.80 1.42
C ASN A 248 -22.12 18.26 1.38
N GLU A 249 -22.80 17.69 2.38
CA GLU A 249 -23.04 16.24 2.49
C GLU A 249 -23.91 15.67 1.34
N ALA A 250 -24.63 16.52 0.60
CA ALA A 250 -25.41 16.09 -0.56
C ALA A 250 -24.52 15.75 -1.77
N VAL A 251 -23.25 16.17 -1.79
CA VAL A 251 -22.31 15.77 -2.83
C VAL A 251 -21.75 14.39 -2.51
N PRO A 252 -21.94 13.39 -3.40
CA PRO A 252 -21.36 12.06 -3.24
C PRO A 252 -19.84 12.11 -3.15
N PHE A 253 -19.23 11.23 -2.34
CA PHE A 253 -17.80 11.25 -2.06
C PHE A 253 -16.95 11.10 -3.33
N ASP A 254 -17.37 10.23 -4.25
CA ASP A 254 -16.79 10.00 -5.57
C ASP A 254 -16.85 11.23 -6.50
N ARG A 255 -17.60 12.28 -6.14
CA ARG A 255 -17.64 13.57 -6.85
C ARG A 255 -16.73 14.64 -6.21
N GLY A 256 -16.00 14.32 -5.15
CA GLY A 256 -15.03 15.22 -4.52
C GLY A 256 -15.69 16.38 -3.76
N PRO A 257 -16.53 16.10 -2.73
CA PRO A 257 -17.18 17.13 -1.94
C PRO A 257 -16.15 18.04 -1.23
N PRO A 258 -16.43 19.34 -1.04
CA PRO A 258 -15.51 20.20 -0.29
C PRO A 258 -15.33 19.68 1.15
N LEU A 259 -14.07 19.53 1.57
CA LEU A 259 -13.72 19.01 2.88
C LEU A 259 -13.69 20.14 3.92
N ALA A 260 -14.10 19.83 5.15
CA ALA A 260 -13.96 20.75 6.26
C ALA A 260 -12.52 20.81 6.80
N HIS A 261 -12.16 21.98 7.32
CA HIS A 261 -10.88 22.24 7.97
C HIS A 261 -10.67 21.30 9.16
N GLY A 262 -9.46 20.72 9.27
CA GLY A 262 -9.10 19.75 10.30
C GLY A 262 -8.55 20.38 11.58
N ALA A 263 -7.99 19.54 12.44
CA ALA A 263 -7.20 19.92 13.62
C ALA A 263 -6.10 18.89 13.91
N HIS A 264 -5.57 18.23 12.87
CA HIS A 264 -4.70 17.07 13.01
C HIS A 264 -3.20 17.40 12.97
N ALA A 265 -2.80 18.50 12.33
CA ALA A 265 -1.41 18.95 12.26
C ALA A 265 -1.32 20.40 12.70
N GLY A 266 -0.90 20.64 13.95
CA GLY A 266 -0.79 21.99 14.53
C GLY A 266 -0.02 22.94 13.61
N GLY A 267 -0.62 24.08 13.26
CA GLY A 267 -0.01 25.03 12.33
C GLY A 267 -0.07 24.66 10.84
N ALA A 268 -0.46 23.45 10.48
CA ALA A 268 -0.41 22.95 9.11
C ALA A 268 -1.74 22.33 8.63
N ASN A 269 -2.88 22.76 9.20
CA ASN A 269 -4.20 22.22 8.84
C ASN A 269 -4.75 22.85 7.55
N THR A 270 -4.50 24.14 7.29
CA THR A 270 -5.01 24.81 6.08
C THR A 270 -4.47 24.15 4.81
N GLY A 271 -5.40 23.64 3.98
CA GLY A 271 -5.10 22.92 2.75
C GLY A 271 -4.51 21.52 2.95
N ASN A 272 -4.51 20.96 4.16
CA ASN A 272 -3.91 19.66 4.45
C ASN A 272 -4.97 18.60 4.77
N ILE A 273 -5.03 17.53 3.98
CA ILE A 273 -5.97 16.43 4.19
C ILE A 273 -5.31 15.40 5.13
N GLY A 274 -5.82 15.28 6.35
CA GLY A 274 -5.37 14.29 7.34
C GLY A 274 -6.09 12.95 7.19
N ILE A 275 -5.30 11.88 7.10
CA ILE A 275 -5.77 10.48 7.11
C ILE A 275 -5.07 9.74 8.25
N SER A 276 -5.82 9.25 9.24
CA SER A 276 -5.26 8.56 10.41
C SER A 276 -5.49 7.05 10.38
N LEU A 277 -4.41 6.27 10.45
CA LEU A 277 -4.44 4.81 10.58
C LEU A 277 -4.78 4.44 12.02
N MET A 278 -5.86 3.67 12.21
CA MET A 278 -6.28 3.20 13.53
C MET A 278 -5.37 2.08 14.02
N GLY A 279 -4.56 2.39 15.03
CA GLY A 279 -3.57 1.47 15.63
C GLY A 279 -2.31 2.18 16.10
N CYS A 280 -1.33 1.41 16.54
CA CYS A 280 -0.04 1.89 17.04
C CYS A 280 1.14 1.27 16.28
N TYR A 281 1.82 2.11 15.49
CA TYR A 281 2.75 1.72 14.43
C TYR A 281 4.21 2.13 14.69
N HIS A 282 4.62 2.27 15.94
CA HIS A 282 5.96 2.73 16.34
C HIS A 282 6.69 1.68 17.20
N PRO A 283 7.07 0.53 16.64
CA PRO A 283 7.91 -0.43 17.35
C PRO A 283 9.38 0.06 17.40
N PRO A 284 10.14 -0.22 18.49
CA PRO A 284 9.77 -0.97 19.67
C PRO A 284 9.31 -0.06 20.83
N GLU A 285 8.00 0.15 20.98
CA GLU A 285 7.43 0.86 22.12
C GLU A 285 6.58 -0.07 23.00
N GLY A 286 7.28 -0.95 23.74
CA GLY A 286 6.65 -1.96 24.60
C GLY A 286 5.85 -3.01 23.83
N SER A 287 5.05 -3.81 24.54
CA SER A 287 4.18 -4.83 23.93
C SER A 287 2.96 -4.25 23.21
N ASN A 288 2.64 -2.97 23.44
CA ASN A 288 1.35 -2.39 23.09
C ASN A 288 1.37 -1.58 21.78
N CYS A 289 2.55 -1.37 21.18
CA CYS A 289 2.71 -0.66 19.93
C CYS A 289 3.48 -1.49 18.90
N GLN A 290 2.82 -2.52 18.38
CA GLN A 290 3.41 -3.54 17.49
C GLN A 290 2.59 -3.73 16.20
N ASP A 291 1.65 -2.84 15.91
CA ASP A 291 0.79 -2.99 14.74
C ASP A 291 1.58 -2.82 13.44
N GLN A 292 1.19 -3.57 12.43
CA GLN A 292 1.68 -3.47 11.06
C GLN A 292 0.50 -3.33 10.10
N MET A 293 0.68 -2.56 9.02
CA MET A 293 -0.34 -2.49 7.99
C MET A 293 -0.42 -3.81 7.23
N THR A 294 -1.64 -4.34 7.07
CA THR A 294 -1.91 -5.44 6.15
C THR A 294 -1.75 -4.98 4.70
N ASP A 295 -1.51 -5.90 3.77
CA ASP A 295 -1.42 -5.57 2.34
C ASP A 295 -2.72 -4.90 1.84
N SER A 296 -3.87 -5.34 2.34
CA SER A 296 -5.17 -4.74 2.03
C SER A 296 -5.30 -3.30 2.53
N ALA A 297 -4.80 -3.00 3.73
CA ALA A 297 -4.73 -1.63 4.23
C ALA A 297 -3.77 -0.76 3.42
N VAL A 298 -2.63 -1.31 2.99
CA VAL A 298 -1.70 -0.60 2.12
C VAL A 298 -2.36 -0.29 0.77
N ASP A 299 -2.98 -1.26 0.12
CA ASP A 299 -3.67 -1.07 -1.15
C ASP A 299 -4.80 -0.02 -1.04
N SER A 300 -5.58 -0.09 0.04
CA SER A 300 -6.62 0.89 0.33
C SER A 300 -6.06 2.28 0.57
N LEU A 301 -4.89 2.39 1.20
CA LEU A 301 -4.16 3.65 1.38
C LEU A 301 -3.74 4.24 0.03
N ILE A 302 -3.13 3.43 -0.84
CA ILE A 302 -2.70 3.85 -2.19
C ILE A 302 -3.92 4.33 -3.00
N VAL A 303 -5.03 3.58 -2.99
CA VAL A 303 -6.27 3.98 -3.67
C VAL A 303 -6.84 5.27 -3.09
N THR A 304 -6.84 5.41 -1.77
CA THR A 304 -7.37 6.61 -1.10
C THR A 304 -6.54 7.84 -1.47
N PHE A 305 -5.22 7.78 -1.32
CA PHE A 305 -4.34 8.91 -1.65
C PHE A 305 -4.35 9.21 -3.15
N GLY A 306 -4.34 8.19 -4.02
CA GLY A 306 -4.48 8.38 -5.47
C GLY A 306 -5.79 9.05 -5.84
N PHE A 307 -6.91 8.60 -5.25
CA PHE A 307 -8.20 9.25 -5.43
C PHE A 307 -8.16 10.72 -4.97
N MET A 308 -7.53 11.01 -3.83
CA MET A 308 -7.41 12.38 -3.35
C MET A 308 -6.57 13.24 -4.30
N SER A 309 -5.46 12.71 -4.81
CA SER A 309 -4.64 13.37 -5.82
C SER A 309 -5.42 13.70 -7.07
N GLU A 310 -6.22 12.76 -7.58
CA GLU A 310 -7.04 12.95 -8.77
C GLU A 310 -8.18 13.97 -8.56
N ARG A 311 -8.92 13.86 -7.45
CA ARG A 311 -10.15 14.65 -7.21
C ARG A 311 -9.91 16.02 -6.61
N TYR A 312 -8.90 16.15 -5.75
CA TYR A 312 -8.58 17.39 -5.06
C TYR A 312 -7.34 18.09 -5.62
N GLY A 313 -6.58 17.42 -6.50
CA GLY A 313 -5.44 18.00 -7.21
C GLY A 313 -4.17 18.11 -6.37
N VAL A 314 -4.07 17.30 -5.31
CA VAL A 314 -2.89 17.25 -4.46
C VAL A 314 -1.83 16.39 -5.13
N SER A 315 -0.61 16.91 -5.28
CA SER A 315 0.49 16.10 -5.81
C SER A 315 0.79 14.92 -4.87
N PRO A 316 0.97 13.68 -5.39
CA PRO A 316 1.42 12.56 -4.58
C PRO A 316 2.71 12.87 -3.81
N ARG A 317 3.60 13.66 -4.41
CA ARG A 317 4.87 14.11 -3.80
C ARG A 317 4.68 15.05 -2.60
N ASN A 318 3.45 15.50 -2.33
CA ASN A 318 3.10 16.26 -1.13
C ASN A 318 2.48 15.38 -0.04
N MET A 319 2.56 14.04 -0.18
CA MET A 319 2.31 13.13 0.93
C MET A 319 3.37 13.32 2.01
N ARG A 320 2.94 13.49 3.26
CA ARG A 320 3.80 13.73 4.43
C ARG A 320 3.38 12.83 5.58
N GLY A 321 4.29 12.54 6.49
CA GLY A 321 3.95 12.05 7.82
C GLY A 321 3.66 13.23 8.74
N HIS A 322 2.90 13.03 9.82
CA HIS A 322 2.70 14.11 10.81
C HIS A 322 4.04 14.69 11.32
N ARG A 323 5.06 13.83 11.52
CA ARG A 323 6.41 14.23 11.91
C ARG A 323 7.14 15.20 10.98
N ASP A 324 6.62 15.44 9.77
CA ASP A 324 7.14 16.47 8.86
C ASP A 324 6.70 17.89 9.25
N PHE A 325 5.70 18.02 10.15
CA PHE A 325 5.13 19.30 10.58
C PHE A 325 5.38 19.63 12.05
N GLY A 326 5.94 18.70 12.83
CA GLY A 326 6.22 18.90 14.24
C GLY A 326 7.02 17.75 14.85
N SER A 327 7.47 17.92 16.09
CA SER A 327 8.11 16.83 16.83
C SER A 327 7.05 15.81 17.22
N THR A 328 7.01 14.64 16.57
CA THR A 328 6.10 13.53 16.91
C THR A 328 6.62 12.21 16.32
N ALA A 329 6.25 11.08 16.93
CA ALA A 329 6.47 9.74 16.38
C ALA A 329 5.43 9.37 15.29
N CYS A 330 4.36 10.12 15.12
CA CYS A 330 3.31 9.89 14.12
C CYS A 330 3.85 10.10 12.68
N PRO A 331 3.58 9.21 11.68
CA PRO A 331 2.61 8.10 11.63
C PRO A 331 3.12 6.73 12.09
N GLY A 332 4.25 6.70 12.82
CA GLY A 332 4.90 5.48 13.29
C GLY A 332 6.21 5.17 12.57
N ASP A 333 7.13 4.51 13.27
CA ASP A 333 8.47 4.19 12.76
C ASP A 333 8.51 3.11 11.70
N ASN A 334 7.49 2.25 11.63
CA ASN A 334 7.41 1.27 10.55
C ASN A 334 6.70 1.80 9.30
N ASN A 335 5.86 2.85 9.43
CA ASN A 335 5.10 3.42 8.32
C ASN A 335 5.82 4.61 7.68
N TYR A 336 6.47 5.46 8.46
CA TYR A 336 7.12 6.65 7.94
C TYR A 336 8.19 6.35 6.86
N PRO A 337 9.08 5.33 7.03
CA PRO A 337 10.04 4.97 5.99
C PRO A 337 9.41 4.46 4.69
N ARG A 338 8.13 4.08 4.69
CA ARG A 338 7.40 3.56 3.52
C ARG A 338 6.77 4.65 2.66
N ILE A 339 6.75 5.90 3.11
CA ILE A 339 6.14 7.02 2.35
C ILE A 339 6.69 7.13 0.92
N PRO A 340 8.01 7.01 0.65
CA PRO A 340 8.52 7.02 -0.72
C PRO A 340 7.95 5.91 -1.63
N ASP A 341 7.80 4.68 -1.10
CA ASP A 341 7.16 3.57 -1.81
C ASP A 341 5.69 3.88 -2.09
N PHE A 342 4.97 4.41 -1.10
CA PHE A 342 3.57 4.81 -1.28
C PHE A 342 3.43 5.86 -2.39
N ILE A 343 4.30 6.87 -2.42
CA ILE A 343 4.32 7.88 -3.48
C ILE A 343 4.50 7.23 -4.85
N GLN A 344 5.48 6.33 -5.00
CA GLN A 344 5.73 5.64 -6.27
C GLN A 344 4.52 4.82 -6.73
N ARG A 345 3.88 4.10 -5.81
CA ARG A 345 2.68 3.29 -6.10
C ARG A 345 1.48 4.17 -6.44
N ILE A 346 1.31 5.33 -5.79
CA ILE A 346 0.26 6.30 -6.12
C ILE A 346 0.51 6.91 -7.51
N GLU A 347 1.74 7.32 -7.82
CA GLU A 347 2.10 7.82 -9.15
C GLU A 347 1.82 6.76 -10.23
N GLY A 348 2.16 5.49 -9.95
CA GLY A 348 1.79 4.35 -10.80
C GLY A 348 0.27 4.23 -10.97
N LEU A 349 -0.50 4.25 -9.87
CA LEU A 349 -1.97 4.16 -9.92
C LEU A 349 -2.62 5.33 -10.69
N LEU A 350 -2.08 6.54 -10.62
CA LEU A 350 -2.57 7.67 -11.40
C LEU A 350 -2.38 7.48 -12.91
N VAL A 351 -1.36 6.71 -13.31
CA VAL A 351 -1.17 6.28 -14.71
C VAL A 351 -2.10 5.11 -15.04
N THR A 352 -2.18 4.12 -14.14
CA THR A 352 -2.81 2.82 -14.38
C THR A 352 -4.19 2.64 -13.73
N GLY A 353 -4.98 3.69 -13.48
CA GLY A 353 -6.23 3.71 -12.66
C GLY A 353 -6.96 2.39 -12.30
N ASN A 354 -7.67 2.34 -11.18
CA ASN A 354 -8.35 1.10 -10.76
C ASN A 354 -9.77 0.90 -11.34
N SER A 355 -10.23 1.78 -12.24
CA SER A 355 -11.52 1.61 -12.92
C SER A 355 -11.46 0.40 -13.85
N LEU A 356 -12.42 -0.51 -13.75
CA LEU A 356 -12.48 -1.67 -14.64
C LEU A 356 -12.67 -1.21 -16.09
N LEU A 357 -11.78 -1.62 -16.98
CA LEU A 357 -11.95 -1.45 -18.44
C LEU A 357 -12.84 -2.54 -19.03
N GLY A 358 -12.89 -3.70 -18.37
CA GLY A 358 -13.77 -4.78 -18.75
C GLY A 358 -13.64 -5.95 -17.80
N ARG A 359 -14.35 -7.03 -18.13
CA ARG A 359 -14.18 -8.35 -17.51
C ARG A 359 -13.90 -9.34 -18.61
N ALA A 360 -13.00 -10.28 -18.38
CA ALA A 360 -12.72 -11.34 -19.34
C ALA A 360 -12.46 -12.66 -18.63
N ALA A 361 -12.60 -13.75 -19.39
CA ALA A 361 -12.10 -15.07 -19.04
C ALA A 361 -10.93 -15.40 -19.98
N MET A 362 -9.93 -16.11 -19.47
CA MET A 362 -8.79 -16.60 -20.23
C MET A 362 -8.51 -18.05 -19.83
N ASP A 363 -8.14 -18.88 -20.80
CA ASP A 363 -7.72 -20.27 -20.62
C ASP A 363 -6.44 -20.52 -21.42
N ALA A 364 -5.53 -21.34 -20.87
CA ALA A 364 -4.29 -21.73 -21.51
C ALA A 364 -4.13 -23.25 -21.41
N ARG A 365 -3.97 -23.93 -22.55
CA ARG A 365 -3.81 -25.37 -22.62
C ARG A 365 -2.58 -25.73 -23.41
N VAL A 366 -1.74 -26.61 -22.85
CA VAL A 366 -0.60 -27.19 -23.53
C VAL A 366 -0.99 -28.55 -24.11
N ASP A 367 -0.53 -28.85 -25.32
CA ASP A 367 -0.64 -30.19 -25.91
C ASP A 367 0.63 -31.03 -25.70
N ASN A 368 0.63 -32.27 -26.20
CA ASN A 368 1.76 -33.20 -26.04
C ASN A 368 3.03 -32.75 -26.80
N GLU A 369 2.91 -31.79 -27.71
CA GLU A 369 4.04 -31.19 -28.44
C GLU A 369 4.52 -29.91 -27.74
N GLY A 370 4.03 -29.59 -26.53
CA GLY A 370 4.40 -28.38 -25.81
C GLY A 370 3.92 -27.09 -26.51
N ILE A 371 2.91 -27.19 -27.39
CA ILE A 371 2.27 -26.03 -28.02
C ILE A 371 1.17 -25.55 -27.08
N VAL A 372 1.19 -24.26 -26.73
CA VAL A 372 0.18 -23.65 -25.88
C VAL A 372 -0.88 -22.97 -26.73
N THR A 373 -2.13 -23.44 -26.62
CA THR A 373 -3.31 -22.72 -27.07
C THR A 373 -3.81 -21.81 -25.96
N VAL A 374 -3.87 -20.50 -26.23
CA VAL A 374 -4.44 -19.50 -25.32
C VAL A 374 -5.75 -19.00 -25.91
N THR A 375 -6.83 -19.02 -25.14
CA THR A 375 -8.17 -18.56 -25.56
C THR A 375 -8.68 -17.51 -24.57
N TRP A 376 -9.39 -16.50 -25.05
CA TRP A 376 -10.02 -15.50 -24.19
C TRP A 376 -11.40 -15.09 -24.70
N ALA A 377 -12.23 -14.65 -23.76
CA ALA A 377 -13.55 -14.07 -24.04
C ALA A 377 -13.82 -12.87 -23.14
N PHE A 378 -14.31 -11.77 -23.71
CA PHE A 378 -14.74 -10.58 -22.98
C PHE A 378 -16.17 -10.78 -22.45
N LEU A 379 -16.34 -10.63 -21.14
CA LEU A 379 -17.61 -10.74 -20.43
C LEU A 379 -18.30 -9.39 -20.23
N ALA A 380 -17.51 -8.31 -20.23
CA ALA A 380 -18.00 -6.94 -20.17
C ALA A 380 -16.95 -5.99 -20.77
N ASP A 381 -17.42 -4.96 -21.47
CA ASP A 381 -16.62 -3.88 -22.03
C ASP A 381 -17.09 -2.53 -21.44
N PHE A 382 -16.16 -1.81 -20.83
CA PHE A 382 -16.38 -0.50 -20.20
C PHE A 382 -15.54 0.60 -20.87
N GLY A 383 -15.08 0.39 -22.10
CA GLY A 383 -14.31 1.38 -22.88
C GLY A 383 -12.97 0.85 -23.39
N ILE A 384 -12.93 -0.42 -23.82
CA ILE A 384 -11.75 -1.08 -24.37
C ILE A 384 -11.60 -0.68 -25.84
N VAL A 385 -10.45 -0.11 -26.20
CA VAL A 385 -10.11 0.21 -27.59
C VAL A 385 -8.98 -0.63 -28.15
N GLU A 386 -8.16 -1.22 -27.29
CA GLU A 386 -7.14 -2.21 -27.69
C GLU A 386 -7.06 -3.28 -26.61
N PHE A 387 -6.76 -4.51 -27.00
CA PHE A 387 -6.32 -5.57 -26.10
C PHE A 387 -4.95 -6.12 -26.51
N ILE A 388 -4.23 -6.66 -25.54
CA ILE A 388 -2.90 -7.23 -25.70
C ILE A 388 -2.82 -8.52 -24.88
N VAL A 389 -2.39 -9.62 -25.50
CA VAL A 389 -2.02 -10.85 -24.79
C VAL A 389 -0.51 -10.86 -24.61
N ARG A 390 -0.05 -11.02 -23.37
CA ARG A 390 1.37 -11.08 -23.00
C ARG A 390 1.66 -12.39 -22.26
N ARG A 391 2.86 -12.94 -22.43
CA ARG A 391 3.39 -14.07 -21.64
C ARG A 391 4.47 -13.57 -20.68
N ARG A 392 4.43 -14.00 -19.43
CA ARG A 392 5.46 -13.76 -18.41
C ARG A 392 6.08 -15.08 -17.95
N VAL A 393 7.39 -15.06 -17.69
CA VAL A 393 8.16 -16.19 -17.15
C VAL A 393 8.84 -15.72 -15.87
N GLY A 394 8.46 -16.24 -14.71
CA GLY A 394 8.99 -15.76 -13.42
C GLY A 394 8.87 -14.23 -13.24
N ASP A 395 9.94 -13.61 -12.73
CA ASP A 395 10.06 -12.15 -12.56
C ASP A 395 10.59 -11.43 -13.83
N ASP A 396 10.89 -12.19 -14.89
CA ASP A 396 11.37 -11.61 -16.14
C ASP A 396 10.25 -10.85 -16.86
N GLY A 397 10.66 -9.88 -17.69
CA GLY A 397 9.73 -9.02 -18.43
C GLY A 397 8.71 -9.79 -19.28
N ALA A 398 7.54 -9.17 -19.50
CA ALA A 398 6.48 -9.79 -20.29
C ALA A 398 6.72 -9.65 -21.80
N VAL A 399 6.50 -10.73 -22.54
CA VAL A 399 6.61 -10.80 -24.01
C VAL A 399 5.22 -10.64 -24.64
N ARG A 400 5.04 -9.75 -25.62
CA ARG A 400 3.78 -9.61 -26.36
C ARG A 400 3.60 -10.80 -27.31
N ILE A 401 2.46 -11.50 -27.20
CA ILE A 401 2.09 -12.62 -28.07
C ILE A 401 1.19 -12.15 -29.20
N THR A 402 0.12 -11.42 -28.87
CA THR A 402 -0.82 -10.87 -29.86
C THR A 402 -1.57 -9.67 -29.29
N GLY A 403 -2.41 -9.03 -30.11
CA GLY A 403 -3.36 -8.01 -29.68
C GLY A 403 -4.24 -7.53 -30.84
N GLY A 404 -5.22 -6.69 -30.54
CA GLY A 404 -6.16 -6.18 -31.52
C GLY A 404 -6.98 -5.02 -31.00
N SER A 405 -7.79 -4.41 -31.86
CA SER A 405 -8.65 -3.28 -31.51
C SER A 405 -9.98 -3.74 -30.92
N GLY A 406 -10.45 -3.05 -29.88
CA GLY A 406 -11.71 -3.30 -29.18
C GLY A 406 -11.70 -4.54 -28.28
N ALA A 407 -12.84 -4.84 -27.65
CA ALA A 407 -13.05 -6.07 -26.90
C ALA A 407 -13.47 -7.22 -27.84
N VAL A 408 -12.50 -7.95 -28.38
CA VAL A 408 -12.72 -9.04 -29.35
C VAL A 408 -12.22 -10.36 -28.79
N ASP A 409 -13.13 -11.32 -28.64
CA ASP A 409 -12.83 -12.71 -28.27
C ASP A 409 -11.83 -13.34 -29.25
N GLY A 410 -11.01 -14.27 -28.77
CA GLY A 410 -10.01 -14.85 -29.65
C GLY A 410 -9.25 -16.02 -29.08
N LYS A 411 -8.39 -16.54 -29.95
CA LYS A 411 -7.45 -17.62 -29.66
C LYS A 411 -6.11 -17.30 -30.32
N THR A 412 -5.02 -17.64 -29.66
CA THR A 412 -3.67 -17.64 -30.23
C THR A 412 -2.95 -18.92 -29.85
N ILE A 413 -1.87 -19.19 -30.58
CA ILE A 413 -0.92 -20.26 -30.28
C ILE A 413 0.39 -19.61 -29.87
N ASP A 414 1.05 -20.19 -28.88
CA ASP A 414 2.41 -19.85 -28.46
C ASP A 414 3.21 -21.13 -28.23
N THR A 415 4.53 -21.04 -28.36
CA THR A 415 5.46 -22.18 -28.29
C THR A 415 6.57 -21.91 -27.28
N PRO A 416 6.24 -21.75 -25.99
CA PRO A 416 7.23 -21.45 -24.97
C PRO A 416 8.16 -22.65 -24.69
N GLY A 417 9.25 -22.37 -23.97
CA GLY A 417 10.12 -23.41 -23.42
C GLY A 417 9.48 -24.13 -22.21
N VAL A 418 10.19 -25.12 -21.67
CA VAL A 418 9.75 -25.88 -20.49
C VAL A 418 9.65 -24.96 -19.27
N GLY A 419 8.65 -25.20 -18.41
CA GLY A 419 8.43 -24.47 -17.16
C GLY A 419 7.06 -23.82 -17.07
N ARG A 420 6.86 -23.04 -16.01
CA ARG A 420 5.61 -22.34 -15.72
C ARG A 420 5.53 -21.02 -16.50
N HIS A 421 4.43 -20.82 -17.22
CA HIS A 421 4.16 -19.60 -17.98
C HIS A 421 2.84 -18.98 -17.55
N ILE A 422 2.80 -17.65 -17.43
CA ILE A 422 1.58 -16.90 -17.12
C ILE A 422 1.22 -16.06 -18.35
N TYR A 423 0.05 -16.31 -18.93
CA TYR A 423 -0.53 -15.49 -19.97
C TYR A 423 -1.46 -14.46 -19.35
N GLU A 424 -1.35 -13.21 -19.79
CA GLU A 424 -2.09 -12.07 -19.28
C GLU A 424 -2.84 -11.40 -20.43
N LEU A 425 -4.13 -11.14 -20.24
CA LEU A 425 -4.93 -10.29 -21.11
C LEU A 425 -4.98 -8.88 -20.54
N TRP A 426 -4.43 -7.93 -21.28
CA TRP A 426 -4.41 -6.50 -20.97
C TRP A 426 -5.39 -5.76 -21.89
N ALA A 427 -6.22 -4.90 -21.33
CA ALA A 427 -7.06 -3.96 -22.07
C ALA A 427 -6.46 -2.56 -22.00
N ARG A 428 -6.70 -1.76 -23.04
CA ARG A 428 -6.34 -0.34 -23.11
C ARG A 428 -7.57 0.48 -23.50
N SER A 429 -7.72 1.66 -22.91
CA SER A 429 -8.78 2.63 -23.25
C SER A 429 -8.33 3.70 -24.26
N GLU A 430 -9.28 4.48 -24.80
CA GLU A 430 -9.01 5.61 -25.73
C GLU A 430 -7.95 6.57 -25.19
N ARG A 431 -7.84 6.69 -23.87
CA ARG A 431 -6.98 7.64 -23.18
C ARG A 431 -5.62 7.04 -22.79
N GLY A 432 -5.30 5.83 -23.28
CA GLY A 432 -4.01 5.16 -23.09
C GLY A 432 -3.85 4.42 -21.75
N PHE A 433 -4.89 4.36 -20.93
CA PHE A 433 -4.88 3.61 -19.67
C PHE A 433 -4.94 2.11 -19.95
N GLU A 434 -4.01 1.33 -19.37
CA GLU A 434 -3.93 -0.13 -19.49
C GLU A 434 -4.28 -0.87 -18.18
N GLN A 435 -5.01 -1.98 -18.28
CA GLN A 435 -5.38 -2.83 -17.16
C GLN A 435 -5.32 -4.32 -17.52
N ARG A 436 -4.75 -5.16 -16.64
CA ARG A 436 -4.89 -6.62 -16.77
C ARG A 436 -6.30 -7.04 -16.35
N ILE A 437 -7.03 -7.65 -17.26
CA ILE A 437 -8.45 -8.01 -17.08
C ILE A 437 -8.71 -9.52 -17.00
N ALA A 438 -7.73 -10.35 -17.39
CA ALA A 438 -7.73 -11.80 -17.17
C ALA A 438 -6.30 -12.35 -17.22
N PHE A 439 -6.09 -13.55 -16.69
CA PHE A 439 -4.84 -14.30 -16.83
C PHE A 439 -5.13 -15.81 -16.78
N ALA A 440 -4.21 -16.60 -17.30
CA ALA A 440 -4.20 -18.06 -17.19
C ALA A 440 -2.74 -18.55 -17.10
N ASP A 441 -2.47 -19.51 -16.23
CA ASP A 441 -1.17 -20.16 -16.14
C ASP A 441 -1.18 -21.56 -16.73
N VAL A 442 -0.02 -21.98 -17.24
CA VAL A 442 0.19 -23.31 -17.81
C VAL A 442 1.62 -23.77 -17.53
N ASP A 443 1.76 -25.03 -17.15
CA ASP A 443 3.06 -25.69 -17.00
C ASP A 443 3.36 -26.49 -18.26
N VAL A 444 4.44 -26.12 -18.95
CA VAL A 444 4.93 -26.88 -20.11
C VAL A 444 5.97 -27.87 -19.62
N GLU A 445 5.63 -29.16 -19.67
CA GLU A 445 6.53 -30.23 -19.27
C GLU A 445 7.56 -30.55 -20.36
N ALA A 446 8.70 -31.09 -19.94
CA ALA A 446 9.68 -31.66 -20.85
C ALA A 446 9.09 -32.92 -21.51
N ALA A 447 9.22 -33.04 -22.84
CA ALA A 447 8.85 -34.29 -23.50
C ALA A 447 9.80 -35.42 -23.07
N THR A 448 9.27 -36.64 -22.96
CA THR A 448 10.04 -37.81 -22.49
C THR A 448 11.04 -38.36 -23.52
N GLY A 449 11.07 -37.80 -24.73
CA GLY A 449 11.95 -38.22 -25.82
C GLY A 449 12.17 -37.08 -26.82
N ASP A 450 13.12 -37.27 -27.72
CA ASP A 450 13.39 -36.29 -28.78
C ASP A 450 12.22 -36.28 -29.77
N PHE A 451 11.75 -35.09 -30.14
CA PHE A 451 10.58 -34.91 -31.00
C PHE A 451 10.90 -34.02 -32.19
N LEU A 452 10.29 -34.32 -33.33
CA LEU A 452 10.23 -33.45 -34.51
C LEU A 452 8.77 -33.35 -34.97
N THR A 453 8.21 -32.15 -34.93
CA THR A 453 6.83 -31.91 -35.35
C THR A 453 6.72 -31.90 -36.87
N GLN A 454 5.50 -32.06 -37.39
CA GLN A 454 5.20 -31.75 -38.79
C GLN A 454 5.41 -30.25 -39.04
N SER A 455 5.83 -29.88 -40.25
CA SER A 455 5.98 -28.49 -40.65
C SER A 455 4.62 -27.79 -40.80
N PHE A 456 4.58 -26.50 -40.50
CA PHE A 456 3.39 -25.66 -40.69
C PHE A 456 3.77 -24.34 -41.39
N PRO A 457 3.07 -23.94 -42.47
CA PRO A 457 2.09 -24.72 -43.22
C PRO A 457 2.75 -25.89 -43.99
N ASN A 458 2.00 -26.96 -44.23
CA ASN A 458 2.38 -28.06 -45.12
C ASN A 458 1.13 -28.58 -45.85
N PRO A 459 0.94 -28.30 -47.16
CA PRO A 459 1.91 -27.71 -48.08
C PRO A 459 2.28 -26.24 -47.76
N THR A 460 3.53 -25.85 -48.02
CA THR A 460 4.04 -24.48 -47.88
C THR A 460 4.20 -23.80 -49.24
N SER A 461 4.01 -22.47 -49.28
CA SER A 461 4.23 -21.64 -50.47
C SER A 461 5.33 -20.59 -50.34
N GLY A 462 6.18 -20.68 -49.30
CA GLY A 462 7.31 -19.77 -49.16
C GLY A 462 8.10 -19.95 -47.87
N GLN A 463 7.43 -20.18 -46.75
CA GLN A 463 8.10 -20.46 -45.48
C GLN A 463 7.36 -21.57 -44.74
N ALA A 464 8.13 -22.47 -44.12
CA ALA A 464 7.59 -23.49 -43.23
C ALA A 464 8.29 -23.40 -41.87
N THR A 465 7.51 -23.47 -40.79
CA THR A 465 8.02 -23.53 -39.43
C THR A 465 8.00 -24.97 -38.95
N ILE A 466 9.06 -25.38 -38.26
CA ILE A 466 9.15 -26.68 -37.58
C ILE A 466 9.50 -26.48 -36.11
N ARG A 467 9.06 -27.41 -35.28
CA ARG A 467 9.50 -27.52 -33.89
C ARG A 467 10.18 -28.85 -33.64
N TYR A 468 11.15 -28.82 -32.74
CA TYR A 468 11.77 -30.02 -32.24
C TYR A 468 12.09 -29.88 -30.74
N PHE A 469 12.09 -31.00 -30.02
CA PHE A 469 12.48 -31.08 -28.63
C PHE A 469 13.72 -31.95 -28.52
N LEU A 470 14.72 -31.46 -27.78
CA LEU A 470 15.89 -32.24 -27.43
C LEU A 470 15.74 -32.71 -25.99
N ALA A 471 15.44 -33.99 -25.77
CA ALA A 471 15.21 -34.53 -24.44
C ALA A 471 16.49 -34.98 -23.74
N ARG A 472 17.45 -35.52 -24.50
CA ARG A 472 18.51 -36.37 -23.94
C ARG A 472 19.87 -35.70 -23.83
N GLU A 473 20.34 -35.08 -24.91
CA GLU A 473 21.71 -34.57 -24.98
C GLU A 473 21.79 -33.27 -25.79
N SER A 474 22.55 -32.30 -25.28
CA SER A 474 22.88 -31.06 -25.97
C SER A 474 23.88 -31.32 -27.10
N GLY A 475 23.77 -30.64 -28.23
CA GLY A 475 24.63 -30.89 -29.38
C GLY A 475 24.51 -29.88 -30.49
N ILE A 476 25.26 -30.07 -31.58
CA ILE A 476 25.11 -29.28 -32.80
C ILE A 476 23.88 -29.80 -33.53
N VAL A 477 22.88 -28.94 -33.68
CA VAL A 477 21.67 -29.23 -34.45
C VAL A 477 21.87 -28.76 -35.88
N SER A 478 21.65 -29.67 -36.82
CA SER A 478 21.58 -29.38 -38.26
C SER A 478 20.14 -29.55 -38.75
N ALA A 479 19.56 -28.48 -39.27
CA ALA A 479 18.23 -28.46 -39.88
C ALA A 479 18.35 -28.28 -41.39
N GLU A 480 17.98 -29.32 -42.14
CA GLU A 480 18.28 -29.43 -43.56
C GLU A 480 17.08 -29.89 -44.38
N ILE A 481 16.99 -29.50 -45.65
CA ILE A 481 16.02 -29.98 -46.62
C ILE A 481 16.73 -30.80 -47.69
N PHE A 482 16.13 -31.92 -48.06
CA PHE A 482 16.55 -32.85 -49.09
C PHE A 482 15.47 -33.00 -50.17
N ASP A 483 15.88 -33.19 -51.42
CA ASP A 483 14.98 -33.61 -52.48
C ASP A 483 14.65 -35.12 -52.40
N VAL A 484 13.75 -35.59 -53.27
CA VAL A 484 13.34 -37.02 -53.32
C VAL A 484 14.48 -37.99 -53.66
N THR A 485 15.62 -37.50 -54.16
CA THR A 485 16.81 -38.32 -54.44
C THR A 485 17.74 -38.41 -53.25
N GLY A 486 17.44 -37.70 -52.15
CA GLY A 486 18.28 -37.60 -50.96
C GLY A 486 19.41 -36.58 -51.10
N LYS A 487 19.38 -35.71 -52.12
CA LYS A 487 20.35 -34.61 -52.25
C LYS A 487 19.91 -33.45 -51.36
N ARG A 488 20.82 -32.97 -50.51
CA ARG A 488 20.59 -31.77 -49.70
C ARG A 488 20.46 -30.54 -50.61
N VAL A 489 19.38 -29.79 -50.42
CA VAL A 489 19.05 -28.60 -51.21
C VAL A 489 19.10 -27.31 -50.38
N LEU A 490 18.92 -27.39 -49.06
CA LEU A 490 18.95 -26.23 -48.17
C LEU A 490 19.39 -26.63 -46.76
N THR A 491 20.14 -25.76 -46.09
CA THR A 491 20.45 -25.84 -44.65
C THR A 491 19.89 -24.56 -44.02
N ALA A 492 18.94 -24.72 -43.10
CA ALA A 492 18.31 -23.59 -42.39
C ALA A 492 19.07 -23.22 -41.12
N GLU A 493 19.65 -24.22 -40.45
CA GLU A 493 20.30 -24.04 -39.16
C GLU A 493 21.44 -25.05 -39.01
N GLU A 494 22.55 -24.61 -38.43
CA GLU A 494 23.65 -25.45 -37.96
C GLU A 494 24.27 -24.79 -36.72
N GLN A 495 23.74 -25.09 -35.53
CA GLN A 495 24.20 -24.44 -34.30
C GLN A 495 24.04 -25.31 -33.06
N TYR A 496 24.81 -24.99 -32.02
CA TYR A 496 24.71 -25.65 -30.72
C TYR A 496 23.39 -25.34 -30.03
N ARG A 497 22.72 -26.38 -29.52
CA ARG A 497 21.48 -26.30 -28.75
C ARG A 497 21.59 -27.17 -27.49
N GLU A 498 20.93 -26.73 -26.42
CA GLU A 498 20.87 -27.44 -25.14
C GLU A 498 19.69 -28.42 -25.08
N ALA A 499 19.86 -29.54 -24.37
CA ALA A 499 18.76 -30.43 -24.05
C ALA A 499 17.75 -29.82 -23.05
N GLY A 500 16.59 -30.44 -22.94
CA GLY A 500 15.51 -30.10 -22.01
C GLY A 500 14.58 -28.99 -22.49
N GLN A 501 14.65 -28.55 -23.76
CA GLN A 501 13.82 -27.46 -24.26
C GLN A 501 13.35 -27.63 -25.70
N TRP A 502 12.27 -26.92 -26.03
CA TRP A 502 11.71 -26.83 -27.37
C TRP A 502 12.43 -25.77 -28.20
N TYR A 503 12.70 -26.07 -29.46
CA TYR A 503 13.27 -25.17 -30.43
C TYR A 503 12.34 -24.98 -31.62
N VAL A 504 12.37 -23.78 -32.20
CA VAL A 504 11.63 -23.41 -33.41
C VAL A 504 12.65 -23.00 -34.48
N THR A 505 12.51 -23.58 -35.67
CA THR A 505 13.32 -23.28 -36.86
C THR A 505 12.41 -22.95 -38.03
N PHE A 506 12.88 -22.08 -38.93
CA PHE A 506 12.17 -21.70 -40.14
C PHE A 506 12.93 -22.16 -41.38
N PHE A 507 12.23 -22.75 -42.32
CA PHE A 507 12.72 -23.07 -43.66
C PHE A 507 12.17 -22.06 -44.66
N ASP A 508 13.05 -21.29 -45.30
CA ASP A 508 12.70 -20.47 -46.47
C ASP A 508 12.69 -21.35 -47.73
N THR A 509 11.48 -21.67 -48.20
CA THR A 509 11.26 -22.49 -49.39
C THR A 509 10.98 -21.65 -50.63
N SER A 510 11.11 -20.32 -50.56
CA SER A 510 10.78 -19.40 -51.66
C SER A 510 11.63 -19.65 -52.92
N ALA A 511 12.84 -20.20 -52.77
CA ALA A 511 13.73 -20.57 -53.87
C ALA A 511 13.49 -21.99 -54.41
N LEU A 512 12.70 -22.83 -53.73
CA LEU A 512 12.46 -24.21 -54.13
C LEU A 512 11.32 -24.30 -55.16
N PRO A 513 11.46 -25.11 -56.22
CA PRO A 513 10.35 -25.46 -57.11
C PRO A 513 9.21 -26.19 -56.36
N SER A 514 8.00 -26.17 -56.96
CA SER A 514 6.89 -26.99 -56.46
C SER A 514 7.26 -28.47 -56.52
N GLY A 515 7.06 -29.21 -55.43
CA GLY A 515 7.49 -30.60 -55.33
C GLY A 515 7.43 -31.16 -53.92
N VAL A 516 7.80 -32.43 -53.78
CA VAL A 516 7.93 -33.11 -52.49
C VAL A 516 9.39 -33.07 -52.07
N TYR A 517 9.62 -32.65 -50.83
CA TYR A 517 10.92 -32.59 -50.16
C TYR A 517 10.83 -33.31 -48.81
N PHE A 518 11.97 -33.53 -48.19
CA PHE A 518 12.06 -34.03 -46.82
C PHE A 518 12.95 -33.09 -46.02
N TYR A 519 12.46 -32.60 -44.88
CA TYR A 519 13.34 -31.93 -43.94
C TYR A 519 13.82 -32.92 -42.89
N ARG A 520 15.02 -32.67 -42.38
CA ARG A 520 15.68 -33.47 -41.36
C ARG A 520 16.21 -32.58 -40.26
N ILE A 521 16.05 -33.04 -39.03
CA ILE A 521 16.81 -32.56 -37.88
C ILE A 521 17.78 -33.68 -37.49
N SER A 522 19.06 -33.36 -37.42
CA SER A 522 20.08 -34.21 -36.79
C SER A 522 20.75 -33.46 -35.64
N VAL A 523 21.08 -34.19 -34.58
CA VAL A 523 21.80 -33.66 -33.41
C VAL A 523 23.07 -34.47 -33.26
N ASP A 524 24.21 -33.81 -33.40
CA ASP A 524 25.51 -34.39 -33.14
C ASP A 524 25.98 -33.99 -31.74
N GLY A 525 25.97 -34.98 -30.85
CA GLY A 525 26.47 -34.88 -29.47
C GLY A 525 27.95 -35.26 -29.35
N PHE A 526 28.45 -35.40 -28.12
CA PHE A 526 29.87 -35.70 -27.89
C PHE A 526 30.27 -37.13 -28.32
N GLY A 527 29.29 -38.02 -28.50
CA GLY A 527 29.47 -39.42 -28.91
C GLY A 527 29.03 -39.77 -30.34
N GLY A 528 28.64 -38.78 -31.16
CA GLY A 528 28.07 -38.96 -32.50
C GLY A 528 26.62 -38.48 -32.61
N THR A 529 25.91 -38.89 -33.67
CA THR A 529 24.51 -38.48 -33.88
C THR A 529 23.60 -39.16 -32.87
N VAL A 530 22.97 -38.36 -32.01
CA VAL A 530 22.13 -38.83 -30.89
C VAL A 530 20.64 -38.75 -31.19
N PHE A 531 20.25 -37.91 -32.15
CA PHE A 531 18.90 -37.80 -32.66
C PHE A 531 18.94 -37.52 -34.16
N GLU A 532 18.15 -38.24 -34.94
CA GLU A 532 17.93 -37.96 -36.35
C GLU A 532 16.48 -38.29 -36.70
N ALA A 533 15.75 -37.30 -37.20
CA ALA A 533 14.36 -37.47 -37.63
C ALA A 533 14.12 -36.72 -38.94
N SER A 534 13.33 -37.32 -39.83
CA SER A 534 12.93 -36.73 -41.11
C SER A 534 11.41 -36.75 -41.29
N GLN A 535 10.86 -35.73 -41.92
CA GLN A 535 9.43 -35.59 -42.19
C GLN A 535 9.20 -34.97 -43.59
N PRO A 536 8.07 -35.27 -44.25
CA PRO A 536 7.78 -34.75 -45.58
C PRO A 536 7.42 -33.27 -45.56
N LEU A 537 7.86 -32.53 -46.57
CA LEU A 537 7.55 -31.13 -46.83
C LEU A 537 7.07 -30.97 -48.26
N ILE A 538 5.83 -30.53 -48.44
CA ILE A 538 5.25 -30.29 -49.75
C ILE A 538 5.40 -28.80 -50.05
N VAL A 539 6.10 -28.45 -51.12
CA VAL A 539 6.23 -27.06 -51.60
C VAL A 539 5.27 -26.87 -52.77
N ILE A 540 4.43 -25.85 -52.69
CA ILE A 540 3.49 -25.44 -53.73
C ILE A 540 3.73 -23.96 -54.09
N ARG A 541 3.63 -23.62 -55.36
CA ARG A 541 3.69 -22.23 -55.83
C ARG A 541 2.43 -21.88 -56.59
#